data_AF-A0A3D4WLP4-F1
#
_entry.id   AF-A0A3D4WLP4-F1
#
_cell.length_a   1.000
_cell.length_b   1.000
_cell.length_c   1.000
_cell.angle_alpha   90.00
_cell.angle_beta   90.00
_cell.angle_gamma   90.00
#
_symmetry.space_group_name_H-M   'P 1'
#
loop_
_entity.id
_entity.type
_entity.pdbx_description
1 polymer ?
#
loop_
_entity_poly.entity_id
_entity_poly.type
_entity_poly.pdbx_seq_one_letter_code
_entity_poly.pdbx_strand_id
1 'polypeptide(L)'
;MTKRVVKSVSLPGDVAEYLDTLPNASAEVTRLLRRSMLNDQVQALTGRKSSPERIEKAREWARRELDAAKQDVEAGAYEDIRSQMGYAA
;
A
#
# COMPACT_ATOMS: atom_id res chain seq x y z
N MET A 1 -36.66 -13.42 -0.94
CA MET A 1 -35.39 -13.52 -1.68
C MET A 1 -34.44 -12.43 -1.20
N THR A 2 -33.41 -12.79 -0.45
CA THR A 2 -32.38 -11.86 0.05
C THR A 2 -31.49 -11.40 -1.11
N LYS A 3 -31.54 -10.12 -1.47
CA LYS A 3 -30.69 -9.54 -2.52
C LYS A 3 -29.22 -9.64 -2.07
N ARG A 4 -28.44 -10.54 -2.67
CA ARG A 4 -26.97 -10.53 -2.55
C ARG A 4 -26.45 -9.32 -3.33
N VAL A 5 -26.03 -8.28 -2.61
CA VAL A 5 -25.33 -7.14 -3.21
C VAL A 5 -23.86 -7.55 -3.34
N VAL A 6 -23.45 -7.93 -4.54
CA VAL A 6 -22.02 -8.10 -4.87
C VAL A 6 -21.54 -6.73 -5.34
N LYS A 7 -20.86 -5.97 -4.47
CA LYS A 7 -20.18 -4.74 -4.87
C LYS A 7 -18.94 -5.12 -5.66
N SER A 8 -19.00 -5.06 -6.99
CA SER A 8 -17.82 -5.05 -7.83
C SER A 8 -17.19 -3.65 -7.80
N VAL A 9 -15.87 -3.59 -7.73
CA VAL A 9 -15.10 -2.33 -7.76
C VAL A 9 -14.13 -2.44 -8.90
N SER A 10 -14.12 -1.44 -9.78
CA SER A 10 -13.14 -1.33 -10.85
C SER A 10 -11.85 -0.74 -10.29
N LEU A 11 -10.72 -1.37 -10.56
CA LEU A 11 -9.40 -0.92 -10.14
C LEU A 11 -8.62 -0.41 -11.35
N PRO A 12 -7.76 0.60 -11.16
CA PRO A 12 -6.72 0.94 -12.13
C PRO A 12 -5.82 -0.27 -12.47
N GLY A 13 -5.32 -0.33 -13.71
CA GLY A 13 -4.58 -1.50 -14.21
C GLY A 13 -3.29 -1.79 -13.45
N ASP A 14 -2.54 -0.76 -13.07
CA ASP A 14 -1.34 -0.85 -12.23
C ASP A 14 -1.63 -1.43 -10.83
N VAL A 15 -2.79 -1.07 -10.25
CA VAL A 15 -3.23 -1.62 -8.97
C VAL A 15 -3.65 -3.09 -9.11
N ALA A 16 -4.29 -3.46 -10.23
CA ALA A 16 -4.64 -4.85 -10.51
C ALA A 16 -3.39 -5.72 -10.68
N GLU A 17 -2.42 -5.27 -11.48
CA GLU A 17 -1.13 -5.95 -11.67
C GLU A 17 -0.39 -6.13 -10.34
N TYR A 18 -0.35 -5.09 -9.50
CA TYR A 18 0.22 -5.19 -8.15
C TYR A 18 -0.48 -6.25 -7.30
N LEU A 19 -1.82 -6.25 -7.27
CA LEU A 19 -2.59 -7.21 -6.46
C LEU A 19 -2.38 -8.65 -6.91
N ASP A 20 -2.20 -8.90 -8.21
CA ASP A 20 -1.90 -10.23 -8.76
C ASP A 20 -0.52 -10.76 -8.31
N THR A 21 0.41 -9.88 -7.91
CA THR A 21 1.69 -10.31 -7.33
C THR A 21 1.57 -10.78 -5.88
N LEU A 22 0.44 -10.54 -5.21
CA LEU A 22 0.26 -10.85 -3.80
C LEU A 22 -0.41 -12.22 -3.58
N PRO A 23 0.08 -13.03 -2.62
CA PRO A 23 -0.49 -14.35 -2.34
C PRO A 23 -1.93 -14.31 -1.82
N ASN A 24 -2.43 -13.15 -1.35
CA ASN A 24 -3.82 -12.97 -0.96
C ASN A 24 -4.34 -11.57 -1.34
N ALA A 25 -4.55 -11.37 -2.65
CA ALA A 25 -5.13 -10.14 -3.21
C ALA A 25 -6.44 -9.71 -2.53
N SER A 26 -7.32 -10.65 -2.18
CA SER A 26 -8.63 -10.35 -1.57
C SER A 26 -8.54 -9.71 -0.18
N ALA A 27 -7.59 -10.17 0.64
CA ALA A 27 -7.32 -9.60 1.95
C ALA A 27 -6.73 -8.20 1.81
N GLU A 28 -5.87 -7.99 0.82
CA GLU A 28 -5.27 -6.69 0.56
C GLU A 28 -6.30 -5.66 0.07
N VAL A 29 -7.19 -6.04 -0.86
CA VAL A 29 -8.32 -5.20 -1.28
C VAL A 29 -9.20 -4.83 -0.08
N THR A 30 -9.50 -5.80 0.79
CA THR A 30 -10.29 -5.54 2.01
C THR A 30 -9.58 -4.57 2.96
N ARG A 31 -8.26 -4.70 3.11
CA ARG A 31 -7.44 -3.80 3.93
C ARG A 31 -7.46 -2.37 3.38
N LEU A 32 -7.29 -2.22 2.06
CA LEU A 32 -7.34 -0.93 1.37
C LEU A 32 -8.71 -0.26 1.50
N LEU A 33 -9.80 -1.02 1.31
CA LEU A 33 -11.17 -0.51 1.47
C LEU A 33 -11.43 -0.05 2.90
N ARG A 34 -11.05 -0.84 3.91
CA ARG A 34 -11.19 -0.45 5.32
C ARG A 34 -10.41 0.82 5.63
N ARG A 35 -9.18 0.94 5.12
CA ARG A 35 -8.36 2.14 5.30
C ARG A 35 -9.00 3.37 4.65
N SER A 36 -9.57 3.25 3.45
CA SER A 36 -10.31 4.33 2.82
C SER A 36 -11.50 4.76 3.66
N MET A 37 -12.33 3.80 4.11
CA MET A 37 -13.49 4.09 4.96
C MET A 37 -13.10 4.79 6.26
N LEU A 38 -12.00 4.35 6.90
CA LEU A 38 -11.49 5.01 8.11
C LEU A 38 -11.01 6.43 7.82
N ASN A 39 -10.32 6.66 6.71
CA ASN A 39 -9.90 8.01 6.31
C ASN A 39 -11.12 8.92 6.07
N ASP A 40 -12.16 8.41 5.41
CA ASP A 40 -13.40 9.15 5.17
C ASP A 40 -14.12 9.47 6.48
N GLN A 41 -14.18 8.52 7.42
CA GLN A 41 -14.75 8.73 8.76
C GLN A 41 -13.95 9.73 9.58
N VAL A 42 -12.62 9.67 9.55
CA VAL A 42 -11.75 10.63 10.24
C VAL A 42 -11.92 12.04 9.64
N GLN A 43 -12.04 12.15 8.31
CA GLN A 43 -12.34 13.43 7.66
C GLN A 43 -13.72 13.97 8.09
N ALA A 44 -14.74 13.12 8.14
CA ALA A 44 -16.07 13.49 8.59
C ALA A 44 -16.09 13.95 10.06
N LEU A 45 -15.35 13.28 10.95
CA LEU A 45 -15.27 13.60 12.37
C LEU A 45 -14.47 14.87 12.66
N THR A 46 -13.36 15.08 11.94
CA THR A 46 -12.45 16.20 12.21
C THR A 46 -12.73 17.44 11.37
N GLY A 47 -13.51 17.31 10.30
CA GLY A 47 -13.70 18.34 9.27
C GLY A 47 -12.42 18.69 8.49
N ARG A 48 -11.31 17.99 8.77
CA ARG A 48 -10.00 18.28 8.17
C ARG A 48 -9.79 17.36 6.98
N LYS A 49 -9.83 17.94 5.78
CA LYS A 49 -9.37 17.29 4.55
C LYS A 49 -7.92 17.67 4.29
N SER A 50 -7.06 16.70 3.99
CA SER A 50 -5.72 17.00 3.50
C SER A 50 -5.82 17.74 2.18
N SER A 51 -5.10 18.86 2.03
CA SER A 51 -5.04 19.57 0.75
C SER A 51 -4.39 18.67 -0.32
N PRO A 52 -4.71 18.87 -1.61
CA PRO A 52 -4.04 18.17 -2.70
C PRO A 52 -2.52 18.27 -2.63
N GLU A 53 -1.94 19.44 -2.27
CA GLU A 53 -0.48 19.57 -2.18
C GLU A 53 0.11 18.73 -1.04
N ARG A 54 -0.62 18.59 0.09
CA ARG A 54 -0.18 17.73 1.19
C ARG A 54 -0.20 16.26 0.80
N ILE A 55 -1.20 15.84 0.03
CA ILE A 55 -1.28 14.47 -0.48
C ILE A 55 -0.13 14.21 -1.44
N GLU A 56 0.16 15.15 -2.35
CA GLU A 56 1.23 14.99 -3.31
C GLU A 56 2.61 14.95 -2.64
N LYS A 57 2.88 15.85 -1.68
CA LYS A 57 4.12 15.80 -0.88
C LYS A 57 4.30 14.47 -0.14
N ALA A 58 3.22 13.90 0.41
CA ALA A 58 3.29 12.61 1.07
C ALA A 58 3.61 11.47 0.08
N ARG A 59 3.09 11.53 -1.15
CA ARG A 59 3.40 10.57 -2.22
C ARG A 59 4.85 10.68 -2.68
N GLU A 60 5.33 11.90 -2.90
CA GLU A 60 6.73 12.17 -3.27
C GLU A 60 7.71 11.69 -2.20
N TRP A 61 7.38 11.89 -0.92
CA TRP A 61 8.18 11.36 0.18
C TRP A 61 8.18 9.83 0.15
N ALA A 62 7.01 9.18 0.05
CA ALA A 62 6.91 7.73 0.02
C ALA A 62 7.67 7.10 -1.17
N ARG A 63 7.65 7.73 -2.34
CA ARG A 63 8.43 7.29 -3.51
C ARG A 63 9.93 7.35 -3.24
N ARG A 64 10.42 8.44 -2.67
CA ARG A 64 11.85 8.60 -2.32
C ARG A 64 12.34 7.54 -1.33
N GLU A 65 11.54 7.23 -0.31
CA GLU A 65 11.88 6.18 0.66
C GLU A 65 11.92 4.78 -0.01
N LEU A 66 10.98 4.51 -0.92
CA LEU A 66 10.98 3.25 -1.69
C LEU A 66 12.19 3.14 -2.61
N ASP A 67 12.55 4.22 -3.30
CA ASP A 67 13.73 4.25 -4.17
C ASP A 67 15.02 4.07 -3.37
N ALA A 68 15.15 4.71 -2.21
CA ALA A 68 16.28 4.52 -1.30
C ALA A 68 16.37 3.07 -0.82
N ALA A 69 15.25 2.48 -0.36
CA ALA A 69 15.22 1.08 0.06
C ALA A 69 15.58 0.12 -1.08
N LYS A 70 15.18 0.44 -2.32
CA LYS A 70 15.57 -0.33 -3.50
C LYS A 70 17.07 -0.24 -3.77
N GLN A 71 17.65 0.96 -3.68
CA GLN A 71 19.10 1.16 -3.82
C GLN A 71 19.88 0.40 -2.76
N ASP A 72 19.41 0.38 -1.51
CA ASP A 72 20.05 -0.38 -0.43
C ASP A 72 20.01 -1.90 -0.71
N VAL A 73 18.88 -2.41 -1.21
CA VAL A 73 18.75 -3.82 -1.62
C VAL A 73 19.69 -4.14 -2.80
N GLU A 74 19.74 -3.28 -3.83
CA GLU A 74 20.64 -3.43 -4.98
C GLU A 74 22.12 -3.32 -4.58
N ALA A 75 22.44 -2.52 -3.56
CA ALA A 75 23.78 -2.39 -2.99
C ALA A 75 24.21 -3.60 -2.13
N GLY A 76 23.34 -4.61 -1.97
CA GLY A 76 23.66 -5.84 -1.27
C GLY A 76 23.33 -5.82 0.22
N ALA A 77 22.64 -4.79 0.75
CA ALA A 77 22.29 -4.73 2.16
C ALA A 77 21.46 -5.96 2.62
N TYR A 78 20.74 -6.61 1.70
CA TYR A 78 20.00 -7.84 1.99
C TYR A 78 20.90 -9.05 2.26
N GLU A 79 22.07 -9.13 1.60
CA GLU A 79 23.08 -10.17 1.83
C GLU A 79 23.76 -9.94 3.20
N ASP A 80 24.07 -8.68 3.53
CA ASP A 80 24.63 -8.30 4.83
C ASP A 80 23.67 -8.63 5.99
N ILE A 81 22.37 -8.32 5.81
CA ILE A 81 21.34 -8.65 6.80
C ILE A 81 21.17 -10.18 6.92
N ARG A 82 21.16 -10.94 5.82
CA ARG A 82 21.11 -12.42 5.87
C ARG A 82 22.30 -13.01 6.60
N SER A 83 23.50 -12.49 6.35
CA SER A 83 24.73 -12.90 7.02
C SER A 83 24.67 -12.65 8.53
N GLN A 84 24.22 -11.47 8.95
CA GLN A 84 24.04 -11.13 10.38
C GLN A 84 22.97 -11.98 11.08
N MET A 85 21.91 -12.35 10.36
CA MET A 85 20.82 -13.17 10.91
C MET A 85 21.13 -14.68 10.88
N GLY A 86 22.32 -15.10 10.43
CA GLY A 86 22.74 -16.51 10.41
C GLY A 86 22.03 -17.34 9.33
N TYR A 87 21.46 -16.68 8.32
CA TYR A 87 20.87 -17.33 7.14
C TYR A 87 21.86 -17.48 5.98
N ALA A 88 23.14 -17.17 6.20
CA ALA A 88 24.19 -17.43 5.22
C ALA A 88 24.35 -18.96 5.03
N ALA A 89 24.25 -19.40 3.79
CA ALA A 89 24.55 -20.78 3.36
C ALA A 89 26.06 -21.05 3.42
#